data_AF-A0A095ASC7-F1
#
_entry.id   AF-A0A095ASC7-F1
#
_cell.length_a   1.000
_cell.length_b   1.000
_cell.length_c   1.000
_cell.angle_alpha   90.00
_cell.angle_beta   90.00
_cell.angle_gamma   90.00
#
_symmetry.space_group_name_H-M   'P 1'
#
loop_
_entity.id
_entity.type
_entity.pdbx_description
1 polymer ?
#
loop_
_entity_poly.entity_id
_entity_poly.type
_entity_poly.pdbx_seq_one_letter_code
_entity_poly.pdbx_strand_id
1 'polypeptide(L)'
;MLRRAFACLTLLVAAAFPHGAQADEGRTRVAILGVDHAAQLVAEKDQPGMLAAWLDLVKPAAVCIERPPEQASRQDFYEFTYEVQGIILPWAAKRGTALCPIDWTPPMDDQLLGFGVDLDTPPEVRKAQGFQGFLTFPDRKVLDWDFFAAEDPATLAPLQKWAAEPAPRADRDLPRRLYLYRTFMQAQRIRAAAQRYRGETMLVVVGYFHKADIEAILKNDPAIEIASPASLGRPAEDAVLAATTAQHRGAILAFNLLGMQAATGVVNWDWIGRVLADFAGTAPSPEAKLFETRLAMLTGKIAPTEAARRYAAIANDKEAGKLFSWDGVKDRARIDSFFDPFGNLDVRQRARVELARTLFAQQKNARAEQNLDQLAGELSPRKALQLRGYTPLLKPAKPS
;
A
#
# COMPACT_ATOMS: atom_id res chain seq x y z
N MET A 1 28.14 50.80 -72.54
CA MET A 1 29.00 51.05 -71.39
C MET A 1 28.16 51.03 -70.12
N LEU A 2 28.55 50.11 -69.22
CA LEU A 2 28.19 49.84 -67.82
C LEU A 2 26.89 50.39 -67.19
N ARG A 3 26.04 49.43 -66.81
CA ARG A 3 25.11 49.47 -65.66
C ARG A 3 25.90 49.66 -64.34
N ARG A 4 25.40 50.48 -63.42
CA ARG A 4 25.75 50.37 -61.99
C ARG A 4 24.50 50.55 -61.13
N ALA A 5 24.07 49.42 -60.55
CA ALA A 5 23.19 49.36 -59.39
C ALA A 5 24.01 49.72 -58.14
N PHE A 6 23.45 50.51 -57.23
CA PHE A 6 23.95 50.65 -55.87
C PHE A 6 22.98 49.92 -54.93
N ALA A 7 23.47 48.85 -54.32
CA ALA A 7 22.77 48.04 -53.33
C ALA A 7 22.88 48.69 -51.95
N CYS A 8 21.75 48.72 -51.25
CA CYS A 8 21.62 49.14 -49.87
C CYS A 8 22.22 48.05 -48.96
N LEU A 9 23.17 48.41 -48.09
CA LEU A 9 23.80 47.52 -47.12
C LEU A 9 23.06 47.64 -45.78
N THR A 10 22.20 46.67 -45.46
CA THR A 10 21.62 46.51 -44.12
C THR A 10 22.55 45.68 -43.24
N LEU A 11 23.12 46.30 -42.21
CA LEU A 11 23.84 45.65 -41.11
C LEU A 11 22.85 44.92 -40.20
N LEU A 12 22.87 43.57 -40.24
CA LEU A 12 22.23 42.69 -39.25
C LEU A 12 23.21 42.49 -38.08
N VAL A 13 22.90 43.10 -36.94
CA VAL A 13 23.53 42.79 -35.66
C VAL A 13 22.91 41.49 -35.15
N ALA A 14 23.65 40.39 -35.23
CA ALA A 14 23.26 39.13 -34.62
C ALA A 14 23.43 39.25 -33.10
N ALA A 15 22.32 39.33 -32.37
CA ALA A 15 22.30 39.17 -30.92
C ALA A 15 22.63 37.70 -30.60
N ALA A 16 23.83 37.47 -30.06
CA ALA A 16 24.21 36.17 -29.51
C ALA A 16 23.41 35.94 -28.22
N PHE A 17 22.34 35.15 -28.31
CA PHE A 17 21.74 34.52 -27.13
C PHE A 17 22.75 33.52 -26.56
N PRO A 18 23.07 33.55 -25.27
CA PRO A 18 23.86 32.49 -24.65
C PRO A 18 23.03 31.21 -24.69
N HIS A 19 23.36 30.34 -25.64
CA HIS A 19 22.87 28.98 -25.69
C HIS A 19 23.52 28.19 -24.54
N GLY A 20 22.65 27.66 -23.67
CA GLY A 20 22.89 26.44 -22.92
C GLY A 20 24.00 26.50 -21.88
N ALA A 21 23.60 26.59 -20.61
CA ALA A 21 24.30 25.80 -19.61
C ALA A 21 24.41 24.38 -20.15
N GLN A 22 25.63 23.89 -20.37
CA GLN A 22 25.88 22.47 -20.58
C GLN A 22 25.24 21.75 -19.40
N ALA A 23 24.13 21.06 -19.65
CA ALA A 23 23.68 20.02 -18.74
C ALA A 23 24.85 19.05 -18.62
N ASP A 24 25.40 18.93 -17.42
CA ASP A 24 26.30 17.84 -17.09
C ASP A 24 25.61 16.56 -17.60
N GLU A 25 26.26 15.79 -18.48
CA GLU A 25 25.72 14.51 -18.95
C GLU A 25 25.83 13.47 -17.82
N GLY A 26 25.26 13.81 -16.67
CA GLY A 26 25.36 13.06 -15.43
C GLY A 26 24.60 11.74 -15.54
N ARG A 27 25.10 10.74 -14.83
CA ARG A 27 24.36 9.49 -14.61
C ARG A 27 23.07 9.81 -13.87
N THR A 28 22.02 9.06 -14.14
CA THR A 28 20.79 9.13 -13.36
C THR A 28 21.06 8.48 -12.01
N ARG A 29 20.84 9.21 -10.93
CA ARG A 29 20.92 8.66 -9.58
C ARG A 29 19.64 7.87 -9.31
N VAL A 30 19.76 6.56 -9.14
CA VAL A 30 18.62 5.66 -8.89
C VAL A 30 18.72 5.13 -7.47
N ALA A 31 17.72 5.42 -6.65
CA ALA A 31 17.59 4.83 -5.31
C ALA A 31 16.38 3.90 -5.24
N ILE A 32 16.62 2.67 -4.81
CA ILE A 32 15.64 1.58 -4.80
C ILE A 32 15.22 1.32 -3.35
N LEU A 33 14.07 1.85 -2.96
CA LEU A 33 13.45 1.58 -1.66
C LEU A 33 12.72 0.24 -1.72
N GLY A 34 13.25 -0.74 -0.99
CA GLY A 34 12.60 -2.03 -0.78
C GLY A 34 11.57 -1.94 0.34
N VAL A 35 10.30 -2.19 0.04
CA VAL A 35 9.19 -2.13 1.01
C VAL A 35 8.61 -3.53 1.26
N ASP A 36 8.15 -3.79 2.48
CA ASP A 36 7.20 -4.88 2.70
C ASP A 36 5.79 -4.30 2.52
N HIS A 37 5.03 -4.80 1.54
CA HIS A 37 3.81 -4.12 1.08
C HIS A 37 2.80 -3.95 2.22
N ALA A 38 2.37 -2.71 2.46
CA ALA A 38 1.50 -2.32 3.58
C ALA A 38 2.10 -2.45 4.99
N ALA A 39 3.39 -2.77 5.17
CA ALA A 39 4.02 -2.85 6.49
C ALA A 39 3.99 -1.50 7.23
N GLN A 40 3.96 -0.38 6.50
CA GLN A 40 3.70 0.96 7.04
C GLN A 40 2.42 1.07 7.87
N LEU A 41 1.44 0.17 7.69
CA LEU A 41 0.22 0.17 8.49
C LEU A 41 0.43 -0.47 9.87
N VAL A 42 1.47 -1.27 10.09
CA VAL A 42 1.73 -2.00 11.36
C VAL A 42 3.02 -1.60 12.07
N ALA A 43 3.99 -1.07 11.34
CA ALA A 43 5.31 -0.71 11.85
C ALA A 43 5.44 0.80 12.02
N GLU A 44 5.58 1.26 13.27
CA GLU A 44 5.65 2.69 13.62
C GLU A 44 6.84 3.40 12.95
N LYS A 45 7.97 2.71 12.81
CA LYS A 45 9.19 3.26 12.19
C LYS A 45 9.11 3.35 10.66
N ASP A 46 8.15 2.65 10.05
CA ASP A 46 7.87 2.64 8.62
C ASP A 46 6.52 3.32 8.29
N GLN A 47 5.91 4.02 9.26
CA GLN A 47 4.56 4.56 9.13
C GLN A 47 4.36 5.44 7.86
N PRO A 48 3.14 5.64 7.35
CA PRO A 48 2.91 6.28 6.05
C PRO A 48 3.51 7.68 5.90
N GLY A 49 3.53 8.45 6.99
CA GLY A 49 4.17 9.76 7.04
C GLY A 49 5.67 9.71 6.77
N MET A 50 6.36 8.61 7.08
CA MET A 50 7.78 8.42 6.81
C MET A 50 8.06 8.42 5.31
N LEU A 51 7.32 7.62 4.53
CA LEU A 51 7.45 7.63 3.07
C LEU A 51 7.08 8.99 2.48
N ALA A 52 5.96 9.59 2.92
CA ALA A 52 5.54 10.90 2.42
C ALA A 52 6.58 12.00 2.69
N ALA A 53 7.15 12.05 3.91
CA ALA A 53 8.19 12.99 4.29
C ALA A 53 9.51 12.70 3.58
N TRP A 54 9.85 11.44 3.34
CA TRP A 54 11.06 11.08 2.59
C TRP A 54 10.98 11.50 1.13
N LEU A 55 9.81 11.35 0.48
CA LEU A 55 9.60 11.87 -0.86
C LEU A 55 9.78 13.40 -0.93
N ASP A 56 9.36 14.12 0.12
CA ASP A 56 9.56 15.57 0.25
C ASP A 56 11.01 15.98 0.53
N LEU A 57 11.75 15.15 1.26
CA LEU A 57 13.17 15.32 1.51
C LEU A 57 13.98 15.13 0.22
N VAL A 58 13.73 14.02 -0.49
CA VAL A 58 14.49 13.62 -1.69
C VAL A 58 14.16 14.47 -2.91
N LYS A 59 12.89 14.85 -3.09
CA LYS A 59 12.39 15.59 -4.26
C LYS A 59 12.77 14.92 -5.58
N PRO A 60 12.35 13.67 -5.80
CA PRO A 60 12.69 12.96 -7.02
C PRO A 60 12.08 13.58 -8.27
N ALA A 61 12.78 13.47 -9.40
CA ALA A 61 12.24 13.81 -10.71
C ALA A 61 11.14 12.82 -11.15
N ALA A 62 11.27 11.56 -10.75
CA ALA A 62 10.26 10.53 -10.95
C ALA A 62 10.26 9.47 -9.86
N VAL A 63 9.10 8.85 -9.64
CA VAL A 63 8.92 7.70 -8.75
C VAL A 63 8.44 6.51 -9.57
N CYS A 64 9.25 5.47 -9.62
CA CYS A 64 8.89 4.21 -10.22
C CYS A 64 8.16 3.33 -9.20
N ILE A 65 7.08 2.71 -9.64
CA ILE A 65 6.19 1.91 -8.78
C ILE A 65 6.07 0.49 -9.31
N GLU A 66 5.91 -0.46 -8.39
CA GLU A 66 5.62 -1.86 -8.70
C GLU A 66 4.18 -2.04 -9.21
N ARG A 67 3.93 -1.59 -10.44
CA ARG A 67 2.74 -1.91 -11.21
C ARG A 67 3.07 -1.97 -12.70
N PRO A 68 2.46 -2.88 -13.50
CA PRO A 68 2.80 -2.91 -14.90
C PRO A 68 2.24 -1.70 -15.64
N PRO A 69 2.94 -1.19 -16.68
CA PRO A 69 2.56 0.05 -17.36
C PRO A 69 1.13 0.07 -17.90
N GLU A 70 0.67 -1.07 -18.41
CA GLU A 70 -0.65 -1.17 -19.04
C GLU A 70 -1.77 -0.97 -18.00
N GLN A 71 -1.69 -1.64 -16.85
CA GLN A 71 -2.62 -1.51 -15.74
C GLN A 71 -2.54 -0.12 -15.10
N ALA A 72 -1.33 0.40 -14.88
CA ALA A 72 -1.15 1.74 -14.32
C ALA A 72 -1.77 2.82 -15.21
N SER A 73 -1.71 2.68 -16.55
CA SER A 73 -2.35 3.63 -17.47
C SER A 73 -3.88 3.66 -17.36
N ARG A 74 -4.49 2.59 -16.83
CA ARG A 74 -5.93 2.49 -16.53
C ARG A 74 -6.27 2.84 -15.08
N GLN A 75 -5.33 3.40 -14.31
CA GLN A 75 -5.49 3.65 -12.86
C GLN A 75 -5.80 2.37 -12.07
N ASP A 76 -5.33 1.23 -12.56
CA ASP A 76 -5.51 -0.07 -11.93
C ASP A 76 -4.22 -0.45 -11.19
N PHE A 77 -4.27 -0.44 -9.86
CA PHE A 77 -3.15 -0.74 -8.96
C PHE A 77 -3.41 -2.00 -8.13
N TYR A 78 -2.35 -2.63 -7.61
CA TYR A 78 -2.49 -3.77 -6.70
C TYR A 78 -3.19 -3.34 -5.41
N GLU A 79 -4.22 -4.07 -5.00
CA GLU A 79 -5.02 -3.68 -3.84
C GLU A 79 -4.20 -3.66 -2.53
N PHE A 80 -3.19 -4.53 -2.42
CA PHE A 80 -2.34 -4.68 -1.24
C PHE A 80 -1.19 -3.67 -1.13
N THR A 81 -0.95 -2.82 -2.15
CA THR A 81 0.18 -1.86 -2.14
C THR A 81 -0.26 -0.50 -1.60
N TYR A 82 -0.38 -0.40 -0.27
CA TYR A 82 -0.81 0.86 0.36
C TYR A 82 0.18 2.01 0.13
N GLU A 83 1.48 1.70 0.04
CA GLU A 83 2.54 2.67 -0.21
C GLU A 83 2.39 3.34 -1.57
N VAL A 84 1.89 2.60 -2.57
CA VAL A 84 1.57 3.16 -3.87
C VAL A 84 0.27 3.96 -3.78
N GLN A 85 -0.82 3.31 -3.39
CA GLN A 85 -2.16 3.87 -3.50
C GLN A 85 -2.47 4.98 -2.49
N GLY A 86 -2.03 4.81 -1.25
CA GLY A 86 -2.31 5.72 -0.13
C GLY A 86 -1.25 6.80 0.08
N ILE A 87 -0.08 6.69 -0.56
CA ILE A 87 1.04 7.61 -0.33
C ILE A 87 1.60 8.17 -1.64
N ILE A 88 2.19 7.34 -2.51
CA ILE A 88 2.90 7.81 -3.71
C ILE A 88 1.95 8.47 -4.71
N LEU A 89 0.82 7.85 -5.05
CA LEU A 89 -0.10 8.41 -6.05
C LEU A 89 -0.67 9.77 -5.62
N PRO A 90 -1.23 9.96 -4.41
CA PRO A 90 -1.68 11.27 -3.96
C PRO A 90 -0.54 12.29 -3.86
N TRP A 91 0.64 11.86 -3.40
CA TRP A 91 1.82 12.74 -3.26
C TRP A 91 2.29 13.26 -4.62
N ALA A 92 2.42 12.36 -5.61
CA ALA A 92 2.88 12.66 -6.96
C ALA A 92 1.87 13.55 -7.69
N ALA A 93 0.57 13.25 -7.58
CA ALA A 93 -0.50 14.07 -8.17
C ALA A 93 -0.47 15.52 -7.64
N LYS A 94 -0.23 15.72 -6.35
CA LYS A 94 -0.14 17.06 -5.74
C LYS A 94 1.08 17.86 -6.22
N ARG A 95 2.18 17.19 -6.59
CA ARG A 95 3.46 17.83 -6.97
C ARG A 95 3.75 17.83 -8.46
N GLY A 96 2.94 17.13 -9.25
CA GLY A 96 3.22 16.93 -10.67
C GLY A 96 4.45 16.05 -10.92
N THR A 97 4.86 15.23 -9.96
CA THR A 97 6.00 14.32 -10.12
C THR A 97 5.62 13.15 -11.03
N ALA A 98 6.50 12.81 -11.97
CA ALA A 98 6.24 11.74 -12.92
C ALA A 98 6.23 10.36 -12.23
N LEU A 99 5.33 9.49 -12.70
CA LEU A 99 5.30 8.07 -12.32
C LEU A 99 5.92 7.22 -13.43
N CYS A 100 6.76 6.26 -13.06
CA CYS A 100 7.30 5.24 -13.97
C CYS A 100 6.87 3.83 -13.52
N PRO A 101 5.73 3.30 -13.98
CA PRO A 101 5.36 1.91 -13.69
C PRO A 101 6.40 0.95 -14.29
N ILE A 102 6.95 0.05 -13.47
CA ILE A 102 8.09 -0.82 -13.87
C ILE A 102 7.76 -2.31 -13.88
N ASP A 103 6.61 -2.71 -13.35
CA ASP A 103 6.39 -4.12 -13.02
C ASP A 103 5.97 -4.99 -14.21
N TRP A 104 6.19 -6.30 -14.10
CA TRP A 104 5.79 -7.28 -15.10
C TRP A 104 4.95 -8.37 -14.43
N THR A 105 3.82 -8.71 -15.05
CA THR A 105 3.01 -9.87 -14.69
C THR A 105 3.01 -10.87 -15.84
N PRO A 106 3.01 -12.18 -15.55
CA PRO A 106 2.78 -13.19 -16.58
C PRO A 106 1.44 -12.93 -17.29
N PRO A 107 1.32 -13.24 -18.60
CA PRO A 107 0.03 -13.29 -19.29
C PRO A 107 -0.97 -14.20 -18.57
N MET A 108 -2.28 -13.94 -18.75
CA MET A 108 -3.34 -14.70 -18.06
C MET A 108 -3.23 -16.21 -18.31
N ASP A 109 -2.97 -16.64 -19.55
CA ASP A 109 -2.86 -18.06 -19.88
C ASP A 109 -1.72 -18.74 -19.11
N ASP A 110 -0.58 -18.05 -18.94
CA ASP A 110 0.54 -18.54 -18.15
C ASP A 110 0.22 -18.59 -16.65
N GLN A 111 -0.59 -17.63 -16.15
CA GLN A 111 -1.08 -17.65 -14.77
C GLN A 111 -1.96 -18.88 -14.51
N LEU A 112 -2.90 -19.15 -15.42
CA LEU A 112 -3.82 -20.28 -15.32
C LEU A 112 -3.09 -21.61 -15.45
N LEU A 113 -2.17 -21.75 -16.41
CA LEU A 113 -1.36 -22.97 -16.56
C LEU A 113 -0.43 -23.19 -15.37
N GLY A 114 0.13 -22.10 -14.84
CA GLY A 114 1.18 -22.14 -13.82
C GLY A 114 0.67 -22.28 -12.39
N PHE A 115 -0.40 -21.57 -12.06
CA PHE A 115 -0.94 -21.46 -10.70
C PHE A 115 -2.37 -21.99 -10.59
N GLY A 116 -3.04 -22.26 -11.72
CA GLY A 116 -4.44 -22.67 -11.74
C GLY A 116 -5.43 -21.54 -11.42
N VAL A 117 -4.95 -20.30 -11.30
CA VAL A 117 -5.74 -19.13 -10.88
C VAL A 117 -5.27 -17.88 -11.59
N ASP A 118 -6.20 -16.93 -11.76
CA ASP A 118 -5.88 -15.53 -12.06
C ASP A 118 -5.29 -14.88 -10.80
N LEU A 119 -4.07 -14.37 -10.88
CA LEU A 119 -3.35 -13.76 -9.76
C LEU A 119 -3.90 -12.37 -9.39
N ASP A 120 -4.50 -11.65 -10.35
CA ASP A 120 -5.07 -10.31 -10.16
C ASP A 120 -6.54 -10.37 -9.66
N THR A 121 -7.24 -11.49 -9.86
CA THR A 121 -8.63 -11.65 -9.42
C THR A 121 -8.73 -12.40 -8.09
N PRO A 122 -9.09 -11.72 -6.98
CA PRO A 122 -9.28 -12.39 -5.70
C PRO A 122 -10.56 -13.24 -5.68
N PRO A 123 -10.60 -14.32 -4.87
CA PRO A 123 -11.81 -15.12 -4.70
C PRO A 123 -12.97 -14.28 -4.15
N GLU A 124 -14.21 -14.66 -4.47
CA GLU A 124 -15.41 -13.95 -4.00
C GLU A 124 -15.48 -13.88 -2.46
N VAL A 125 -15.02 -14.94 -1.79
CA VAL A 125 -14.82 -14.99 -0.34
C VAL A 125 -13.37 -15.39 -0.08
N ARG A 126 -12.58 -14.46 0.45
CA ARG A 126 -11.17 -14.65 0.79
C ARG A 126 -11.02 -15.55 2.02
N LYS A 127 -9.93 -16.31 2.03
CA LYS A 127 -9.49 -17.03 3.22
C LYS A 127 -8.88 -16.05 4.22
N ALA A 128 -8.90 -16.42 5.50
CA ALA A 128 -8.29 -15.62 6.57
C ALA A 128 -6.79 -15.37 6.36
N GLN A 129 -6.09 -16.30 5.70
CA GLN A 129 -4.65 -16.24 5.46
C GLN A 129 -4.27 -16.98 4.17
N GLY A 130 -3.01 -16.80 3.73
CA GLY A 130 -2.41 -17.48 2.58
C GLY A 130 -2.50 -16.68 1.29
N PHE A 131 -2.04 -17.29 0.18
CA PHE A 131 -2.11 -16.67 -1.14
C PHE A 131 -3.57 -16.32 -1.51
N GLN A 132 -3.81 -15.07 -1.92
CA GLN A 132 -5.13 -14.44 -2.13
C GLN A 132 -6.06 -14.35 -0.90
N GLY A 133 -5.57 -14.69 0.30
CA GLY A 133 -6.25 -14.39 1.56
C GLY A 133 -6.18 -12.91 1.92
N PHE A 134 -6.65 -12.57 3.11
CA PHE A 134 -6.45 -11.22 3.66
C PHE A 134 -4.97 -10.97 4.00
N LEU A 135 -4.49 -9.76 3.75
CA LEU A 135 -3.15 -9.37 4.17
C LEU A 135 -3.12 -9.20 5.69
N THR A 136 -2.16 -9.89 6.31
CA THR A 136 -1.86 -9.80 7.73
C THR A 136 -0.37 -10.02 7.94
N PHE A 137 0.16 -9.52 9.05
CA PHE A 137 1.53 -9.69 9.47
C PHE A 137 1.58 -10.45 10.81
N PRO A 138 1.60 -11.79 10.78
CA PRO A 138 1.59 -12.61 12.00
C PRO A 138 2.96 -12.78 12.66
N ASP A 139 4.06 -12.38 12.01
CA ASP A 139 5.39 -12.37 12.63
C ASP A 139 5.62 -11.07 13.40
N ARG A 140 5.90 -11.19 14.70
CA ARG A 140 6.12 -10.04 15.59
C ARG A 140 7.29 -9.16 15.16
N LYS A 141 8.26 -9.70 14.42
CA LYS A 141 9.40 -8.93 13.89
C LYS A 141 8.98 -7.77 12.99
N VAL A 142 7.79 -7.84 12.36
CA VAL A 142 7.28 -6.75 11.54
C VAL A 142 7.11 -5.46 12.33
N LEU A 143 6.83 -5.52 13.64
CA LEU A 143 6.61 -4.33 14.46
C LEU A 143 7.91 -3.52 14.64
N ASP A 144 9.06 -4.18 14.46
CA ASP A 144 10.38 -3.58 14.52
C ASP A 144 10.91 -3.16 13.13
N TRP A 145 10.13 -3.39 12.06
CA TRP A 145 10.49 -3.03 10.70
C TRP A 145 10.75 -1.52 10.59
N ASP A 146 11.97 -1.15 10.21
CA ASP A 146 12.36 0.24 9.94
C ASP A 146 12.17 0.55 8.45
N PHE A 147 11.96 1.83 8.15
CA PHE A 147 11.79 2.33 6.78
C PHE A 147 12.93 1.92 5.82
N PHE A 148 14.16 1.77 6.33
CA PHE A 148 15.31 1.32 5.54
C PHE A 148 15.71 -0.14 5.84
N ALA A 149 14.81 -0.97 6.37
CA ALA A 149 15.12 -2.36 6.74
C ALA A 149 15.68 -3.20 5.57
N ALA A 150 15.29 -2.89 4.34
CA ALA A 150 15.79 -3.54 3.13
C ALA A 150 17.23 -3.15 2.74
N GLU A 151 17.89 -2.24 3.47
CA GLU A 151 19.34 -1.98 3.34
C GLU A 151 20.18 -2.99 4.12
N ASP A 152 19.60 -3.67 5.12
CA ASP A 152 20.31 -4.70 5.90
C ASP A 152 20.39 -6.01 5.09
N PRO A 153 21.60 -6.51 4.76
CA PRO A 153 21.76 -7.79 4.09
C PRO A 153 21.08 -8.96 4.83
N ALA A 154 20.96 -8.90 6.16
CA ALA A 154 20.28 -9.93 6.94
C ALA A 154 18.77 -10.00 6.65
N THR A 155 18.13 -8.86 6.35
CA THR A 155 16.74 -8.80 5.92
C THR A 155 16.53 -9.50 4.58
N LEU A 156 17.50 -9.36 3.66
CA LEU A 156 17.39 -9.90 2.30
C LEU A 156 17.86 -11.35 2.17
N ALA A 157 18.71 -11.83 3.09
CA ALA A 157 19.35 -13.14 3.00
C ALA A 157 18.41 -14.34 2.82
N PRO A 158 17.27 -14.47 3.53
CA PRO A 158 16.35 -15.60 3.32
C PRO A 158 15.81 -15.68 1.88
N LEU A 159 15.60 -14.52 1.26
CA LEU A 159 14.98 -14.40 -0.06
C LEU A 159 15.99 -14.60 -1.16
N GLN A 160 17.19 -14.06 -1.00
CA GLN A 160 18.31 -14.34 -1.87
C GLN A 160 18.63 -15.84 -1.90
N LYS A 161 18.56 -16.51 -0.74
CA LYS A 161 18.70 -17.96 -0.66
C LYS A 161 17.61 -18.67 -1.47
N TRP A 162 16.33 -18.33 -1.26
CA TRP A 162 15.23 -18.92 -2.02
C TRP A 162 15.32 -18.66 -3.53
N ALA A 163 15.73 -17.47 -3.95
CA ALA A 163 15.88 -17.11 -5.36
C ALA A 163 17.02 -17.89 -6.04
N ALA A 164 18.12 -18.13 -5.30
CA ALA A 164 19.30 -18.85 -5.78
C ALA A 164 19.13 -20.37 -5.81
N GLU A 165 18.30 -20.94 -4.93
CA GLU A 165 18.11 -22.38 -4.79
C GLU A 165 16.89 -22.86 -5.60
N PRO A 166 17.06 -23.67 -6.67
CA PRO A 166 15.94 -24.27 -7.37
C PRO A 166 15.08 -25.13 -6.45
N ALA A 167 13.77 -25.16 -6.70
CA ALA A 167 12.89 -26.06 -5.98
C ALA A 167 13.35 -27.53 -6.15
N PRO A 168 13.18 -28.41 -5.13
CA PRO A 168 13.58 -29.82 -5.22
C PRO A 168 12.95 -30.59 -6.38
N ARG A 169 11.83 -30.08 -6.93
CA ARG A 169 11.21 -30.59 -8.15
C ARG A 169 10.98 -29.47 -9.14
N ALA A 170 11.32 -29.71 -10.40
CA ALA A 170 11.21 -28.72 -11.47
C ALA A 170 9.77 -28.22 -11.69
N ASP A 171 8.77 -29.09 -11.51
CA ASP A 171 7.34 -28.74 -11.65
C ASP A 171 6.82 -27.84 -10.53
N ARG A 172 7.61 -27.62 -9.47
CA ARG A 172 7.32 -26.69 -8.36
C ARG A 172 8.18 -25.42 -8.40
N ASP A 173 9.05 -25.30 -9.40
CA ASP A 173 10.03 -24.21 -9.50
C ASP A 173 9.48 -22.97 -10.23
N LEU A 174 8.25 -23.04 -10.75
CA LEU A 174 7.64 -21.96 -11.51
C LEU A 174 7.59 -20.62 -10.74
N PRO A 175 7.19 -20.56 -9.45
CA PRO A 175 7.16 -19.29 -8.72
C PRO A 175 8.52 -18.59 -8.68
N ARG A 176 9.61 -19.34 -8.46
CA ARG A 176 10.97 -18.80 -8.45
C ARG A 176 11.40 -18.32 -9.83
N ARG A 177 11.09 -19.07 -10.90
CA ARG A 177 11.40 -18.70 -12.28
C ARG A 177 10.70 -17.41 -12.71
N LEU A 178 9.40 -17.30 -12.42
CA LEU A 178 8.62 -16.10 -12.72
C LEU A 178 9.08 -14.92 -11.87
N TYR A 179 9.43 -15.12 -10.59
CA TYR A 179 10.05 -14.09 -9.76
C TYR A 179 11.35 -13.55 -10.39
N LEU A 180 12.27 -14.42 -10.80
CA LEU A 180 13.54 -13.99 -11.41
C LEU A 180 13.30 -13.22 -12.72
N TYR A 181 12.40 -13.71 -13.57
CA TYR A 181 12.06 -13.04 -14.82
C TYR A 181 11.36 -11.70 -14.60
N ARG A 182 10.39 -11.64 -13.67
CA ARG A 182 9.73 -10.39 -13.24
C ARG A 182 10.74 -9.35 -12.77
N THR A 183 11.67 -9.76 -11.91
CA THR A 183 12.73 -8.90 -11.36
C THR A 183 13.67 -8.39 -12.45
N PHE A 184 14.04 -9.25 -13.40
CA PHE A 184 14.81 -8.86 -14.57
C PHE A 184 14.06 -7.80 -15.41
N MET A 185 12.77 -8.01 -15.68
CA MET A 185 11.96 -7.07 -16.46
C MET A 185 11.75 -5.74 -15.73
N GLN A 186 11.57 -5.75 -14.40
CA GLN A 186 11.55 -4.55 -13.57
C GLN A 186 12.86 -3.75 -13.75
N ALA A 187 14.02 -4.41 -13.65
CA ALA A 187 15.32 -3.77 -13.89
C ALA A 187 15.43 -3.19 -15.30
N GLN A 188 15.00 -3.90 -16.35
CA GLN A 188 15.03 -3.37 -17.72
C GLN A 188 14.15 -2.12 -17.88
N ARG A 189 12.98 -2.07 -17.24
CA ARG A 189 12.12 -0.88 -17.28
C ARG A 189 12.71 0.29 -16.51
N ILE A 190 13.35 0.05 -15.36
CA ILE A 190 14.09 1.07 -14.60
C ILE A 190 15.22 1.63 -15.47
N ARG A 191 16.00 0.77 -16.13
CA ARG A 191 17.05 1.18 -17.09
C ARG A 191 16.51 2.09 -18.18
N ALA A 192 15.41 1.71 -18.81
CA ALA A 192 14.78 2.52 -19.86
C ALA A 192 14.23 3.85 -19.33
N ALA A 193 13.67 3.87 -18.11
CA ALA A 193 13.19 5.10 -17.48
C ALA A 193 14.35 6.05 -17.12
N ALA A 194 15.45 5.51 -16.59
CA ALA A 194 16.61 6.28 -16.14
C ALA A 194 17.19 7.18 -17.25
N GLN A 195 17.15 6.74 -18.52
CA GLN A 195 17.64 7.52 -19.66
C GLN A 195 16.98 8.91 -19.80
N ARG A 196 15.78 9.12 -19.24
CA ARG A 196 15.01 10.37 -19.33
C ARG A 196 15.36 11.38 -18.23
N TYR A 197 16.10 10.96 -17.20
CA TYR A 197 16.33 11.72 -15.97
C TYR A 197 17.84 11.87 -15.67
N ARG A 198 18.66 12.06 -16.72
CA ARG A 198 20.11 12.20 -16.59
C ARG A 198 20.46 13.39 -15.70
N GLY A 199 21.37 13.20 -14.76
CA GLY A 199 21.75 14.20 -13.75
C GLY A 199 20.71 14.41 -12.65
N GLU A 200 19.58 13.70 -12.67
CA GLU A 200 18.51 13.81 -11.69
C GLU A 200 18.42 12.56 -10.80
N THR A 201 17.64 12.66 -9.72
CA THR A 201 17.33 11.52 -8.84
C THR A 201 15.99 10.91 -9.23
N MET A 202 16.00 9.61 -9.53
CA MET A 202 14.82 8.78 -9.71
C MET A 202 14.69 7.82 -8.53
N LEU A 203 13.50 7.74 -7.94
CA LEU A 203 13.21 6.76 -6.91
C LEU A 203 12.50 5.55 -7.50
N VAL A 204 12.78 4.38 -6.95
CA VAL A 204 12.05 3.15 -7.23
C VAL A 204 11.51 2.63 -5.92
N VAL A 205 10.19 2.41 -5.83
CA VAL A 205 9.53 1.78 -4.68
C VAL A 205 8.98 0.43 -5.13
N VAL A 206 9.52 -0.63 -4.55
CA VAL A 206 9.28 -2.01 -4.96
C VAL A 206 9.33 -2.93 -3.75
N GLY A 207 8.60 -4.05 -3.79
CA GLY A 207 8.67 -5.11 -2.81
C GLY A 207 10.13 -5.49 -2.53
N TYR A 208 10.52 -5.49 -1.26
CA TYR A 208 11.92 -5.58 -0.83
C TYR A 208 12.63 -6.84 -1.36
N PHE A 209 11.84 -7.87 -1.64
CA PHE A 209 12.25 -9.09 -2.35
C PHE A 209 13.08 -8.80 -3.60
N HIS A 210 12.64 -7.84 -4.43
CA HIS A 210 13.22 -7.55 -5.73
C HIS A 210 14.50 -6.69 -5.66
N LYS A 211 14.72 -5.99 -4.54
CA LYS A 211 15.70 -4.90 -4.43
C LYS A 211 17.11 -5.32 -4.83
N ALA A 212 17.65 -6.34 -4.17
CA ALA A 212 19.06 -6.73 -4.35
C ALA A 212 19.37 -7.19 -5.78
N ASP A 213 18.44 -7.93 -6.40
CA ASP A 213 18.62 -8.44 -7.76
C ASP A 213 18.54 -7.30 -8.78
N ILE A 214 17.61 -6.34 -8.60
CA ILE A 214 17.54 -5.14 -9.45
C ILE A 214 18.85 -4.34 -9.33
N GLU A 215 19.32 -4.07 -8.11
CA GLU A 215 20.59 -3.37 -7.88
C GLU A 215 21.76 -4.09 -8.56
N ALA A 216 21.82 -5.42 -8.43
CA ALA A 216 22.86 -6.23 -9.05
C ALA A 216 22.83 -6.19 -10.59
N ILE A 217 21.66 -6.10 -11.21
CA ILE A 217 21.50 -5.96 -12.66
C ILE A 217 21.90 -4.55 -13.13
N LEU A 218 21.53 -3.52 -12.37
CA LEU A 218 21.70 -2.12 -12.77
C LEU A 218 23.08 -1.54 -12.45
N LYS A 219 23.81 -2.07 -11.44
CA LYS A 219 25.10 -1.51 -11.00
C LYS A 219 26.17 -1.36 -12.08
N ASN A 220 26.06 -2.14 -13.16
CA ASN A 220 27.01 -2.14 -14.28
C ASN A 220 26.57 -1.25 -15.44
N ASP A 221 25.43 -0.57 -15.32
CA ASP A 221 24.92 0.32 -16.35
C ASP A 221 25.67 1.67 -16.32
N PRO A 222 26.34 2.08 -17.41
CA PRO A 222 27.15 3.30 -17.42
C PRO A 222 26.33 4.59 -17.27
N ALA A 223 25.01 4.54 -17.50
CA ALA A 223 24.11 5.69 -17.38
C ALA A 223 23.48 5.83 -15.99
N ILE A 224 23.72 4.88 -15.07
CA ILE A 224 23.07 4.83 -13.76
C ILE A 224 24.11 4.90 -12.64
N GLU A 225 23.82 5.70 -11.63
CA GLU A 225 24.47 5.65 -10.32
C GLU A 225 23.46 5.07 -9.33
N ILE A 226 23.73 3.89 -8.77
CA ILE A 226 22.90 3.34 -7.69
C ILE A 226 23.24 4.07 -6.40
N ALA A 227 22.22 4.65 -5.77
CA ALA A 227 22.31 5.25 -4.45
C ALA A 227 21.50 4.42 -3.45
N SER A 228 22.08 4.18 -2.27
CA SER A 228 21.33 3.66 -1.12
C SER A 228 20.23 4.65 -0.74
N PRO A 229 18.95 4.24 -0.60
CA PRO A 229 17.88 5.05 -0.03
C PRO A 229 18.27 5.79 1.26
N ALA A 230 18.98 5.11 2.18
CA ALA A 230 19.39 5.70 3.46
C ALA A 230 20.40 6.86 3.28
N SER A 231 21.23 6.83 2.22
CA SER A 231 22.19 7.91 1.95
C SER A 231 21.52 9.19 1.44
N LEU A 232 20.25 9.12 1.02
CA LEU A 232 19.45 10.29 0.66
C LEU A 232 18.83 11.01 1.88
N GLY A 233 19.11 10.50 3.08
CA GLY A 233 18.69 11.09 4.34
C GLY A 233 17.45 10.45 4.93
N ARG A 234 17.28 10.63 6.24
CA ARG A 234 16.10 10.20 7.01
C ARG A 234 15.28 11.42 7.40
N PRO A 235 13.96 11.43 7.19
CA PRO A 235 13.10 12.50 7.66
C PRO A 235 13.19 12.67 9.18
N ALA A 236 13.16 13.92 9.64
CA ALA A 236 13.01 14.23 11.06
C ALA A 236 11.58 13.93 11.52
N GLU A 237 11.39 13.68 12.82
CA GLU A 237 10.10 13.27 13.38
C GLU A 237 8.99 14.30 13.16
N ASP A 238 9.32 15.60 13.24
CA ASP A 238 8.38 16.69 12.95
C ASP A 238 7.92 16.70 11.49
N ALA A 239 8.81 16.42 10.54
CA ALA A 239 8.47 16.26 9.14
C ALA A 239 7.56 15.05 8.90
N VAL A 240 7.83 13.92 9.58
CA VAL A 240 6.97 12.72 9.53
C VAL A 240 5.58 13.04 10.07
N LEU A 241 5.49 13.71 11.21
CA LEU A 241 4.22 14.11 11.81
C LEU A 241 3.43 15.07 10.89
N ALA A 242 4.11 16.05 10.29
CA ALA A 242 3.50 17.01 9.37
C ALA A 242 3.01 16.35 8.07
N ALA A 243 3.72 15.33 7.58
CA ALA A 243 3.35 14.57 6.40
C ALA A 243 2.24 13.52 6.69
N THR A 244 2.04 13.15 7.96
CA THR A 244 1.03 12.16 8.35
C THR A 244 -0.37 12.78 8.30
N THR A 245 -1.20 12.33 7.38
CA THR A 245 -2.56 12.86 7.17
C THR A 245 -3.61 12.19 8.05
N ALA A 246 -4.83 12.74 8.10
CA ALA A 246 -5.97 12.07 8.74
C ALA A 246 -6.29 10.72 8.04
N GLN A 247 -6.14 10.66 6.72
CA GLN A 247 -6.34 9.43 5.95
C GLN A 247 -5.31 8.35 6.29
N HIS A 248 -4.05 8.74 6.52
CA HIS A 248 -3.01 7.80 6.99
C HIS A 248 -3.34 7.21 8.36
N ARG A 249 -3.76 8.05 9.30
CA ARG A 249 -4.20 7.61 10.63
C ARG A 249 -5.42 6.69 10.54
N GLY A 250 -6.41 7.06 9.72
CA GLY A 250 -7.58 6.23 9.44
C GLY A 250 -7.20 4.87 8.87
N ALA A 251 -6.23 4.80 7.95
CA ALA A 251 -5.76 3.54 7.39
C ALA A 251 -5.06 2.64 8.41
N ILE A 252 -4.17 3.21 9.24
CA ILE A 252 -3.51 2.49 10.35
C ILE A 252 -4.58 1.91 11.29
N LEU A 253 -5.57 2.73 11.69
CA LEU A 253 -6.62 2.33 12.62
C LEU A 253 -7.54 1.25 12.01
N ALA A 254 -8.01 1.45 10.79
CA ALA A 254 -8.84 0.48 10.09
C ALA A 254 -8.13 -0.87 9.93
N PHE A 255 -6.88 -0.86 9.46
CA PHE A 255 -6.09 -2.09 9.27
C PHE A 255 -5.90 -2.85 10.59
N ASN A 256 -5.48 -2.17 11.67
CA ASN A 256 -5.12 -2.81 12.94
C ASN A 256 -6.31 -3.15 13.84
N LEU A 257 -7.42 -2.40 13.76
CA LEU A 257 -8.57 -2.58 14.66
C LEU A 257 -9.72 -3.36 14.00
N LEU A 258 -9.97 -3.10 12.72
CA LEU A 258 -11.10 -3.64 11.96
C LEU A 258 -10.71 -4.73 10.96
N GLY A 259 -9.53 -4.61 10.37
CA GLY A 259 -8.96 -5.62 9.48
C GLY A 259 -8.60 -6.92 10.19
N MET A 260 -8.09 -7.87 9.40
CA MET A 260 -7.70 -9.19 9.92
C MET A 260 -6.44 -9.14 10.80
N GLN A 261 -5.68 -8.04 10.80
CA GLN A 261 -4.48 -7.89 11.63
C GLN A 261 -4.77 -8.06 13.12
N ALA A 262 -5.89 -7.54 13.62
CA ALA A 262 -6.28 -7.67 15.03
C ALA A 262 -6.33 -9.14 15.51
N ALA A 263 -6.69 -10.06 14.61
CA ALA A 263 -6.80 -11.48 14.91
C ALA A 263 -5.43 -12.19 15.06
N THR A 264 -4.34 -11.57 14.59
CA THR A 264 -2.99 -12.12 14.73
C THR A 264 -2.42 -11.95 16.14
N GLY A 265 -2.93 -10.99 16.91
CA GLY A 265 -2.35 -10.56 18.19
C GLY A 265 -1.04 -9.76 18.05
N VAL A 266 -0.51 -9.59 16.84
CA VAL A 266 0.69 -8.81 16.55
C VAL A 266 0.28 -7.38 16.22
N VAL A 267 0.13 -6.56 17.26
CA VAL A 267 -0.22 -5.14 17.14
C VAL A 267 0.54 -4.35 18.20
N ASN A 268 1.11 -3.21 17.81
CA ASN A 268 1.69 -2.23 18.74
C ASN A 268 0.56 -1.37 19.35
N TRP A 269 -0.08 -1.87 20.41
CA TRP A 269 -1.23 -1.21 21.03
C TRP A 269 -0.96 0.19 21.56
N ASP A 270 0.26 0.47 22.01
CA ASP A 270 0.65 1.78 22.51
C ASP A 270 0.71 2.81 21.38
N TRP A 271 1.29 2.44 20.24
CA TRP A 271 1.29 3.27 19.03
C TRP A 271 -0.13 3.48 18.49
N ILE A 272 -0.92 2.41 18.37
CA ILE A 272 -2.31 2.50 17.91
C ILE A 272 -3.14 3.42 18.83
N GLY A 273 -2.89 3.39 20.14
CA GLY A 273 -3.51 4.31 21.09
C GLY A 273 -3.18 5.78 20.81
N ARG A 274 -1.92 6.11 20.51
CA ARG A 274 -1.50 7.47 20.13
C ARG A 274 -2.11 7.91 18.79
N VAL A 275 -2.05 7.05 17.78
CA VAL A 275 -2.66 7.32 16.46
C VAL A 275 -4.16 7.59 16.60
N LEU A 276 -4.86 6.83 17.45
CA LEU A 276 -6.27 7.03 17.70
C LEU A 276 -6.57 8.36 18.40
N ALA A 277 -5.77 8.73 19.41
CA ALA A 277 -5.94 10.01 20.11
C ALA A 277 -5.80 11.20 19.14
N ASP A 278 -4.80 11.16 18.26
CA ASP A 278 -4.61 12.18 17.22
C ASP A 278 -5.76 12.20 16.20
N PHE A 279 -6.26 11.02 15.81
CA PHE A 279 -7.36 10.89 14.85
C PHE A 279 -8.69 11.38 15.41
N ALA A 280 -8.99 11.08 16.68
CA ALA A 280 -10.24 11.44 17.32
C ALA A 280 -10.37 12.94 17.59
N GLY A 281 -9.25 13.61 17.90
CA GLY A 281 -9.23 15.02 18.27
C GLY A 281 -10.08 15.32 19.50
N THR A 282 -10.60 16.54 19.62
CA THR A 282 -11.41 16.98 20.77
C THR A 282 -12.88 16.58 20.68
N ALA A 283 -13.39 16.28 19.48
CA ALA A 283 -14.78 15.93 19.24
C ALA A 283 -14.85 14.67 18.35
N PRO A 284 -14.84 13.47 18.95
CA PRO A 284 -14.76 12.22 18.20
C PRO A 284 -15.94 12.01 17.24
N SER A 285 -15.63 11.76 15.96
CA SER A 285 -16.60 11.34 14.95
C SER A 285 -17.17 9.93 15.26
N PRO A 286 -18.27 9.51 14.63
CA PRO A 286 -18.74 8.12 14.74
C PRO A 286 -17.67 7.08 14.35
N GLU A 287 -16.83 7.39 13.37
CA GLU A 287 -15.69 6.55 12.96
C GLU A 287 -14.67 6.43 14.10
N ALA A 288 -14.27 7.55 14.72
CA ALA A 288 -13.37 7.55 15.87
C ALA A 288 -13.95 6.78 17.06
N LYS A 289 -15.24 6.96 17.39
CA LYS A 289 -15.93 6.22 18.47
C LYS A 289 -15.96 4.71 18.20
N LEU A 290 -16.07 4.31 16.94
CA LEU A 290 -16.01 2.91 16.54
C LEU A 290 -14.61 2.34 16.78
N PHE A 291 -13.56 3.05 16.37
CA PHE A 291 -12.18 2.67 16.66
C PHE A 291 -11.87 2.63 18.15
N GLU A 292 -12.31 3.62 18.93
CA GLU A 292 -12.17 3.65 20.40
C GLU A 292 -12.82 2.45 21.06
N THR A 293 -14.05 2.12 20.67
CA THR A 293 -14.77 0.95 21.20
C THR A 293 -14.02 -0.33 20.85
N ARG A 294 -13.51 -0.43 19.62
CA ARG A 294 -12.78 -1.61 19.15
C ARG A 294 -11.45 -1.78 19.86
N LEU A 295 -10.65 -0.72 19.99
CA LEU A 295 -9.39 -0.72 20.74
C LEU A 295 -9.62 -1.09 22.21
N ALA A 296 -10.63 -0.48 22.86
CA ALA A 296 -10.94 -0.77 24.25
C ALA A 296 -11.35 -2.22 24.47
N MET A 297 -12.11 -2.81 23.53
CA MET A 297 -12.46 -4.23 23.57
C MET A 297 -11.22 -5.13 23.36
N LEU A 298 -10.42 -4.86 22.33
CA LEU A 298 -9.22 -5.66 22.02
C LEU A 298 -8.17 -5.63 23.14
N THR A 299 -8.08 -4.52 23.87
CA THR A 299 -7.14 -4.34 25.00
C THR A 299 -7.75 -4.69 26.37
N GLY A 300 -8.98 -5.22 26.40
CA GLY A 300 -9.65 -5.63 27.64
C GLY A 300 -10.07 -4.48 28.57
N LYS A 301 -10.04 -3.23 28.10
CA LYS A 301 -10.46 -2.04 28.87
C LYS A 301 -11.97 -1.95 29.07
N ILE A 302 -12.76 -2.62 28.22
CA ILE A 302 -14.22 -2.72 28.38
C ILE A 302 -14.69 -4.17 28.21
N ALA A 303 -15.76 -4.53 28.92
CA ALA A 303 -16.41 -5.83 28.78
C ALA A 303 -17.23 -5.92 27.47
N PRO A 304 -17.49 -7.12 26.94
CA PRO A 304 -18.32 -7.32 25.75
C PRO A 304 -19.74 -6.71 25.84
N THR A 305 -20.32 -6.65 27.04
CA THR A 305 -21.64 -6.03 27.27
C THR A 305 -21.62 -4.52 27.00
N GLU A 306 -20.59 -3.84 27.48
CA GLU A 306 -20.39 -2.40 27.24
C GLU A 306 -20.03 -2.13 25.78
N ALA A 307 -19.18 -2.96 25.17
CA ALA A 307 -18.86 -2.85 23.74
C ALA A 307 -20.13 -2.97 22.87
N ALA A 308 -21.00 -3.95 23.15
CA ALA A 308 -22.27 -4.12 22.43
C ALA A 308 -23.17 -2.87 22.56
N ARG A 309 -23.25 -2.25 23.74
CA ARG A 309 -24.00 -1.01 23.96
C ARG A 309 -23.44 0.14 23.11
N ARG A 310 -22.12 0.31 23.08
CA ARG A 310 -21.45 1.35 22.28
C ARG A 310 -21.63 1.15 20.78
N TYR A 311 -21.45 -0.07 20.28
CA TYR A 311 -21.69 -0.36 18.86
C TYR A 311 -23.15 -0.14 18.47
N ALA A 312 -24.11 -0.52 19.31
CA ALA A 312 -25.51 -0.24 19.08
C ALA A 312 -25.80 1.27 19.04
N ALA A 313 -25.16 2.07 19.90
CA ALA A 313 -25.30 3.52 19.88
C ALA A 313 -24.75 4.12 18.57
N ILE A 314 -23.58 3.67 18.12
CA ILE A 314 -22.98 4.12 16.84
C ILE A 314 -23.84 3.70 15.65
N ALA A 315 -24.37 2.47 15.64
CA ALA A 315 -25.25 1.98 14.58
C ALA A 315 -26.60 2.71 14.50
N ASN A 316 -26.99 3.44 15.55
CA ASN A 316 -28.20 4.26 15.59
C ASN A 316 -27.89 5.77 15.46
N ASP A 317 -26.62 6.15 15.36
CA ASP A 317 -26.20 7.53 15.11
C ASP A 317 -26.49 7.89 13.65
N LYS A 318 -27.17 9.02 13.43
CA LYS A 318 -27.51 9.51 12.08
C LYS A 318 -26.26 9.93 11.30
N GLU A 319 -25.23 10.41 12.00
CA GLU A 319 -23.98 10.83 11.37
C GLU A 319 -23.07 9.66 10.97
N ALA A 320 -23.39 8.44 11.41
CA ALA A 320 -22.62 7.23 11.10
C ALA A 320 -22.90 6.68 9.69
N GLY A 321 -23.88 7.21 8.94
CA GLY A 321 -24.17 6.80 7.56
C GLY A 321 -23.16 7.29 6.52
N LYS A 322 -21.88 7.43 6.89
CA LYS A 322 -20.79 7.94 6.05
C LYS A 322 -19.73 6.86 5.85
N LEU A 323 -19.06 6.91 4.71
CA LEU A 323 -17.91 6.05 4.44
C LEU A 323 -16.75 6.38 5.40
N PHE A 324 -15.87 5.40 5.60
CA PHE A 324 -14.64 5.60 6.37
C PHE A 324 -13.72 6.60 5.69
N SER A 325 -12.89 7.26 6.49
CA SER A 325 -11.80 8.13 5.99
C SER A 325 -10.83 7.34 5.10
N TRP A 326 -10.68 6.04 5.36
CA TRP A 326 -10.04 5.08 4.48
C TRP A 326 -10.66 3.69 4.65
N ASP A 327 -10.92 2.99 3.55
CA ASP A 327 -11.50 1.64 3.54
C ASP A 327 -10.66 0.60 2.78
N GLY A 328 -9.64 1.05 2.04
CA GLY A 328 -8.78 0.19 1.23
C GLY A 328 -9.50 -0.50 0.06
N VAL A 329 -10.73 -0.08 -0.26
CA VAL A 329 -11.58 -0.79 -1.24
C VAL A 329 -11.28 -0.32 -2.65
N LYS A 330 -10.90 -1.27 -3.50
CA LYS A 330 -10.76 -1.07 -4.94
C LYS A 330 -12.05 -1.37 -5.72
N ASP A 331 -12.62 -2.57 -5.54
CA ASP A 331 -13.89 -2.95 -6.18
C ASP A 331 -15.09 -2.60 -5.28
N ARG A 332 -15.79 -1.52 -5.61
CA ARG A 332 -16.94 -1.04 -4.85
C ARG A 332 -18.17 -1.96 -4.91
N ALA A 333 -18.18 -2.95 -5.80
CA ALA A 333 -19.22 -3.97 -5.84
C ALA A 333 -19.05 -5.05 -4.76
N ARG A 334 -17.87 -5.17 -4.14
CA ARG A 334 -17.56 -6.12 -3.08
C ARG A 334 -17.77 -5.53 -1.68
N ILE A 335 -17.97 -6.38 -0.66
CA ILE A 335 -18.05 -5.94 0.74
C ILE A 335 -16.67 -5.78 1.39
N ASP A 336 -15.69 -6.51 0.90
CA ASP A 336 -14.34 -6.59 1.47
C ASP A 336 -13.35 -5.69 0.74
N SER A 337 -12.21 -5.48 1.39
CA SER A 337 -10.95 -5.10 0.76
C SER A 337 -9.91 -6.21 0.95
N PHE A 338 -8.71 -6.03 0.43
CA PHE A 338 -7.58 -6.95 0.69
C PHE A 338 -7.20 -7.03 2.18
N PHE A 339 -7.59 -6.03 2.98
CA PHE A 339 -7.19 -5.89 4.38
C PHE A 339 -8.32 -6.27 5.36
N ASP A 340 -9.57 -6.11 4.93
CA ASP A 340 -10.73 -6.15 5.81
C ASP A 340 -11.92 -6.88 5.16
N PRO A 341 -12.48 -7.95 5.77
CA PRO A 341 -13.66 -8.65 5.25
C PRO A 341 -14.91 -7.78 5.11
N PHE A 342 -14.96 -6.60 5.73
CA PHE A 342 -16.10 -5.69 5.67
C PHE A 342 -15.67 -4.23 5.42
N GLY A 343 -14.57 -4.03 4.69
CA GLY A 343 -14.00 -2.72 4.41
C GLY A 343 -14.95 -1.77 3.67
N ASN A 344 -15.83 -2.27 2.80
CA ASN A 344 -16.71 -1.44 1.96
C ASN A 344 -18.09 -1.16 2.58
N LEU A 345 -18.19 -1.21 3.90
CA LEU A 345 -19.36 -0.80 4.67
C LEU A 345 -19.19 0.64 5.13
N ASP A 346 -20.30 1.37 5.25
CA ASP A 346 -20.30 2.65 5.97
C ASP A 346 -20.08 2.42 7.49
N VAL A 347 -19.80 3.49 8.25
CA VAL A 347 -19.50 3.38 9.69
C VAL A 347 -20.66 2.76 10.47
N ARG A 348 -21.90 3.08 10.12
CA ARG A 348 -23.13 2.54 10.74
C ARG A 348 -23.27 1.04 10.49
N GLN A 349 -23.11 0.61 9.24
CA GLN A 349 -23.14 -0.78 8.82
C GLN A 349 -22.01 -1.56 9.49
N ARG A 350 -20.81 -0.99 9.56
CA ARG A 350 -19.68 -1.61 10.25
C ARG A 350 -19.92 -1.74 11.75
N ALA A 351 -20.54 -0.76 12.40
CA ALA A 351 -20.93 -0.86 13.80
C ALA A 351 -21.89 -2.03 14.05
N ARG A 352 -22.82 -2.32 13.12
CA ARG A 352 -23.70 -3.51 13.21
C ARG A 352 -22.92 -4.83 13.09
N VAL A 353 -21.91 -4.89 12.22
CA VAL A 353 -21.03 -6.07 12.13
C VAL A 353 -20.26 -6.29 13.44
N GLU A 354 -19.67 -5.23 14.02
CA GLU A 354 -18.95 -5.34 15.29
C GLU A 354 -19.88 -5.64 16.48
N LEU A 355 -21.12 -5.15 16.44
CA LEU A 355 -22.18 -5.56 17.37
C LEU A 355 -22.46 -7.06 17.25
N ALA A 356 -22.65 -7.58 16.03
CA ALA A 356 -22.88 -9.00 15.79
C ALA A 356 -21.71 -9.87 16.27
N ARG A 357 -20.46 -9.48 15.97
CA ARG A 357 -19.24 -10.12 16.50
C ARG A 357 -19.28 -10.21 18.03
N THR A 358 -19.62 -9.11 18.68
CA THR A 358 -19.67 -9.01 20.14
C THR A 358 -20.82 -9.84 20.74
N LEU A 359 -21.94 -9.98 20.02
CA LEU A 359 -23.06 -10.83 20.41
C LEU A 359 -22.74 -12.32 20.24
N PHE A 360 -22.05 -12.72 19.18
CA PHE A 360 -21.54 -14.10 19.04
C PHE A 360 -20.59 -14.48 20.18
N ALA A 361 -19.68 -13.57 20.57
CA ALA A 361 -18.79 -13.79 21.72
C ALA A 361 -19.54 -13.95 23.05
N GLN A 362 -20.74 -13.36 23.16
CA GLN A 362 -21.65 -13.54 24.31
C GLN A 362 -22.62 -14.72 24.15
N GLN A 363 -22.45 -15.58 23.14
CA GLN A 363 -23.34 -16.69 22.82
C GLN A 363 -24.80 -16.27 22.49
N LYS A 364 -25.01 -15.00 22.13
CA LYS A 364 -26.31 -14.43 21.72
C LYS A 364 -26.53 -14.58 20.21
N ASN A 365 -26.37 -15.80 19.70
CA ASN A 365 -26.29 -16.09 18.26
C ASN A 365 -27.51 -15.58 17.48
N ALA A 366 -28.73 -15.83 17.95
CA ALA A 366 -29.95 -15.38 17.26
C ALA A 366 -30.02 -13.85 17.09
N ARG A 367 -29.58 -13.09 18.11
CA ARG A 367 -29.52 -11.62 18.02
C ARG A 367 -28.41 -11.15 17.10
N ALA A 368 -27.27 -11.84 17.07
CA ALA A 368 -26.20 -11.55 16.14
C ALA A 368 -26.66 -11.75 14.69
N GLU A 369 -27.30 -12.89 14.40
CA GLU A 369 -27.84 -13.24 13.08
C GLU A 369 -28.91 -12.24 12.64
N GLN A 370 -29.83 -11.84 13.53
CA GLN A 370 -30.83 -10.81 13.23
C GLN A 370 -30.20 -9.48 12.78
N ASN A 371 -29.10 -9.04 13.42
CA ASN A 371 -28.40 -7.82 13.02
C ASN A 371 -27.74 -7.96 11.64
N LEU A 372 -27.18 -9.13 11.34
CA LEU A 372 -26.57 -9.42 10.04
C LEU A 372 -27.61 -9.54 8.94
N ASP A 373 -28.77 -10.14 9.20
CA ASP A 373 -29.87 -10.24 8.24
C ASP A 373 -30.46 -8.86 7.90
N GLN A 374 -30.60 -8.00 8.91
CA GLN A 374 -31.00 -6.61 8.68
C GLN A 374 -29.99 -5.87 7.80
N LEU A 375 -28.69 -6.03 8.07
CA LEU A 375 -27.64 -5.46 7.23
C LEU A 375 -27.68 -6.04 5.81
N ALA A 376 -27.86 -7.36 5.66
CA ALA A 376 -27.94 -8.01 4.36
C ALA A 376 -29.06 -7.43 3.49
N GLY A 377 -30.19 -7.04 4.09
CA GLY A 377 -31.31 -6.38 3.39
C GLY A 377 -30.99 -4.97 2.88
N GLU A 378 -29.94 -4.31 3.39
CA GLU A 378 -29.48 -2.99 2.95
C GLU A 378 -28.39 -3.09 1.85
N LEU A 379 -27.88 -4.28 1.59
CA LEU A 379 -26.74 -4.51 0.69
C LEU A 379 -27.20 -5.01 -0.69
N SER A 380 -26.33 -4.82 -1.70
CA SER A 380 -26.52 -5.47 -2.99
C SER A 380 -26.45 -7.00 -2.85
N PRO A 381 -27.04 -7.77 -3.78
CA PRO A 381 -27.03 -9.25 -3.70
C PRO A 381 -25.62 -9.84 -3.56
N ARG A 382 -24.63 -9.29 -4.28
CA ARG A 382 -23.21 -9.70 -4.19
C ARG A 382 -22.63 -9.45 -2.79
N LYS A 383 -22.78 -8.22 -2.28
CA LYS A 383 -22.30 -7.86 -0.93
C LYS A 383 -22.99 -8.67 0.17
N ALA A 384 -24.29 -8.95 0.03
CA ALA A 384 -25.04 -9.77 0.96
C ALA A 384 -24.56 -11.24 0.96
N LEU A 385 -24.22 -11.80 -0.22
CA LEU A 385 -23.60 -13.12 -0.33
C LEU A 385 -22.24 -13.16 0.38
N GLN A 386 -21.38 -12.17 0.14
CA GLN A 386 -20.08 -12.09 0.79
C GLN A 386 -20.19 -11.87 2.30
N LEU A 387 -21.13 -11.03 2.78
CA LEU A 387 -21.43 -10.87 4.20
C LEU A 387 -21.69 -12.22 4.86
N ARG A 388 -22.57 -13.05 4.26
CA ARG A 388 -22.86 -14.41 4.73
C ARG A 388 -21.61 -15.31 4.69
N GLY A 389 -20.82 -15.21 3.63
CA GLY A 389 -19.55 -15.93 3.47
C GLY A 389 -18.52 -15.60 4.55
N TYR A 390 -18.50 -14.36 5.03
CA TYR A 390 -17.58 -13.89 6.08
C TYR A 390 -18.12 -14.01 7.51
N THR A 391 -19.42 -14.30 7.72
CA THR A 391 -20.00 -14.54 9.05
C THR A 391 -19.20 -15.51 9.94
N PRO A 392 -18.60 -16.62 9.43
CA PRO A 392 -17.75 -17.49 10.24
C PRO A 392 -16.57 -16.75 10.92
N LEU A 393 -16.02 -15.69 10.30
CA LEU A 393 -14.94 -14.88 10.86
C LEU A 393 -15.39 -13.99 12.04
N LEU A 394 -16.70 -13.88 12.28
CA LEU A 394 -17.27 -13.11 13.39
C LEU A 394 -17.44 -13.96 14.66
N LYS A 395 -17.45 -15.28 14.52
CA LYS A 395 -17.67 -16.22 15.62
C LYS A 395 -16.36 -16.44 16.38
N PRO A 396 -16.39 -16.65 17.70
CA PRO A 396 -15.20 -17.07 18.44
C PRO A 396 -14.61 -18.34 17.82
N ALA A 397 -13.28 -18.45 17.81
CA ALA A 397 -12.63 -19.69 17.44
C ALA A 397 -13.15 -20.82 18.33
N LYS A 398 -13.49 -21.97 17.74
CA LYS A 398 -13.83 -23.15 18.55
C LYS A 398 -12.59 -23.50 19.38
N PRO A 399 -12.74 -23.80 20.69
CA PRO A 399 -11.63 -24.38 21.44
C PRO A 399 -11.19 -25.65 20.72
N SER A 400 -9.91 -25.71 20.36
CA SER A 400 -9.25 -26.87 19.77
C SER A 400 -9.13 -28.01 20.77
#